data_AF-A0A834M8W6-F1
#
_entry.id   AF-A0A834M8W6-F1
#
_cell.length_a   1.000
_cell.length_b   1.000
_cell.length_c   1.000
_cell.angle_alpha   90.00
_cell.angle_beta   90.00
_cell.angle_gamma   90.00
#
_symmetry.space_group_name_H-M   'P 1'
#
loop_
_entity.id
_entity.type
_entity.pdbx_description
1 polymer ?
#
loop_
_entity_poly.entity_id
_entity_poly.type
_entity_poly.pdbx_seq_one_letter_code
_entity_poly.pdbx_strand_id
1 'polypeptide(L)'
;ARNVPFGDINDRLEIKRKLQCKPFRWYLDNVYPELIVPSTIPRPGEIRQGVYCLDTLGHVLDGTVGIYQCHHTAGKILRNL
;
A
#
# COMPACT_ATOMS: atom_id res chain seq x y z
N ALA A 1 9.82 -12.32 -3.07
CA ALA A 1 10.91 -11.58 -2.40
C ALA A 1 11.36 -12.22 -1.09
N ARG A 2 10.46 -12.53 -0.13
CA ARG A 2 10.88 -13.03 1.20
C ARG A 2 11.82 -14.25 1.19
N ASN A 3 11.65 -15.15 0.22
CA ASN A 3 12.45 -16.39 0.12
C ASN A 3 13.60 -16.30 -0.90
N VAL A 4 13.93 -15.09 -1.36
CA VAL A 4 15.03 -14.88 -2.32
C VAL A 4 16.27 -14.51 -1.50
N PRO A 5 17.38 -15.26 -1.61
CA PRO A 5 18.65 -14.87 -0.98
C PRO A 5 19.11 -13.52 -1.54
N PHE A 6 19.43 -12.57 -0.67
CA PHE A 6 19.84 -11.21 -1.06
C PHE A 6 21.34 -10.94 -0.87
N GLY A 7 22.10 -11.92 -0.37
CA GLY A 7 23.53 -11.79 -0.09
C GLY A 7 23.84 -10.99 1.19
N ASP A 8 25.13 -10.75 1.43
CA ASP A 8 25.59 -9.90 2.53
C ASP A 8 25.44 -8.40 2.16
N ILE A 9 25.05 -7.59 3.15
CA ILE A 9 24.84 -6.15 3.03
C ILE A 9 25.67 -5.33 4.04
N ASN A 10 26.60 -5.95 4.76
CA ASN A 10 27.40 -5.31 5.81
C ASN A 10 28.13 -4.04 5.33
N ASP A 11 28.75 -4.07 4.15
CA ASP A 11 29.45 -2.91 3.58
C ASP A 11 28.51 -1.70 3.38
N ARG A 12 27.27 -1.96 2.94
CA ARG A 12 26.25 -0.91 2.74
C ARG A 12 25.76 -0.34 4.05
N LEU A 13 25.60 -1.18 5.07
CA LEU A 13 25.26 -0.75 6.43
C LEU A 13 26.39 0.09 7.04
N GLU A 14 27.65 -0.25 6.79
CA GLU A 14 28.78 0.50 7.28
C GLU A 14 28.87 1.90 6.63
N ILE A 15 28.66 2.00 5.31
CA ILE A 15 28.58 3.27 4.59
C ILE A 15 27.47 4.16 5.20
N LYS A 16 26.28 3.60 5.44
CA LYS A 16 25.16 4.32 6.06
C LYS A 16 25.54 4.91 7.42
N ARG A 17 26.30 4.15 8.23
CA ARG A 17 26.79 4.60 9.55
C ARG A 17 27.86 5.69 9.42
N LYS A 18 28.87 5.48 8.56
CA LYS A 18 29.99 6.41 8.33
C LYS A 18 29.49 7.77 7.85
N LEU A 19 28.51 7.78 6.95
CA LEU A 19 27.93 9.01 6.39
C LEU A 19 26.80 9.61 7.26
N GLN A 20 26.49 9.00 8.40
CA GLN A 20 25.43 9.45 9.32
C GLN A 20 24.09 9.72 8.62
N CYS A 21 23.70 8.81 7.72
CA CYS A 21 22.48 8.97 6.93
C CYS A 21 21.24 9.06 7.82
N LYS A 22 20.27 9.87 7.41
CA LYS A 22 18.96 9.97 8.09
C LYS A 22 18.17 8.66 7.95
N PRO A 23 17.28 8.33 8.91
CA PRO A 23 16.42 7.15 8.81
C PRO A 23 15.41 7.26 7.67
N PHE A 24 14.89 6.14 7.18
CA PHE A 24 13.94 6.15 6.06
C PHE A 24 12.65 6.94 6.36
N ARG A 25 12.23 6.97 7.63
CA ARG A 25 11.10 7.82 8.07
C ARG A 25 11.34 9.30 7.75
N TRP A 26 12.55 9.81 7.98
CA TRP A 26 12.90 11.18 7.65
C TRP A 26 12.78 11.45 6.15
N TYR A 27 13.18 10.50 5.30
CA TYR A 27 13.01 10.63 3.84
C TYR A 27 11.53 10.74 3.46
N LEU A 28 10.68 9.89 4.03
CA LEU A 28 9.23 9.93 3.77
C LEU A 28 8.63 11.26 4.24
N ASP A 29 9.03 11.75 5.40
CA ASP A 29 8.45 12.98 5.95
C ASP A 29 8.98 14.28 5.29
N ASN A 30 10.20 14.26 4.72
CA ASN A 30 10.90 15.48 4.29
C ASN A 30 11.26 15.53 2.80
N VAL A 31 11.34 14.38 2.11
CA VAL A 31 11.73 14.31 0.69
C VAL A 31 10.58 13.85 -0.18
N TYR A 32 9.77 12.89 0.30
CA TYR A 32 8.64 12.37 -0.46
C TYR A 32 7.34 12.27 0.37
N PRO A 33 6.83 13.40 0.90
CA PRO A 33 5.70 13.44 1.84
C PRO A 33 4.34 13.05 1.24
N GLU A 34 4.18 13.14 -0.08
CA GLU A 34 2.95 12.75 -0.79
C GLU A 34 2.78 11.23 -0.91
N LEU A 35 3.84 10.46 -0.63
CA LEU A 35 3.75 9.01 -0.62
C LEU A 35 2.92 8.57 0.58
N ILE A 36 1.69 8.12 0.31
CA ILE A 36 0.80 7.57 1.32
C ILE A 36 1.41 6.28 1.87
N VAL A 37 1.95 6.35 3.08
CA VAL A 37 2.39 5.16 3.82
C VAL A 37 1.14 4.47 4.35
N PRO A 38 0.85 3.21 3.95
CA PRO A 38 -0.25 2.47 4.53
C PRO A 38 0.02 2.35 6.05
N SER A 39 -0.79 3.04 6.85
CA SER A 39 -0.75 2.92 8.30
C SER A 39 -1.19 1.51 8.71
N THR A 40 -1.16 1.19 10.01
CA THR A 40 -1.67 -0.06 10.60
C THR A 40 -3.17 -0.31 10.34
N ILE A 41 -3.82 0.52 9.53
CA ILE A 41 -5.15 0.31 8.97
C ILE A 41 -5.13 -1.02 8.21
N PRO A 42 -6.14 -1.90 8.40
CA PRO A 42 -6.23 -3.15 7.68
C PRO A 42 -6.07 -2.88 6.19
N ARG A 43 -5.15 -3.62 5.56
CA ARG A 43 -4.85 -3.49 4.13
C ARG A 43 -6.15 -3.33 3.35
N PRO A 44 -6.30 -2.23 2.58
CA PRO A 44 -7.35 -2.13 1.61
C PRO A 44 -7.32 -3.35 0.69
N GLY A 45 -8.29 -4.24 0.89
CA GLY A 45 -8.44 -5.48 0.14
C GLY A 45 -9.66 -5.39 -0.76
N GLU A 46 -9.64 -6.17 -1.84
CA GLU A 46 -10.81 -6.42 -2.67
C GLU A 46 -11.44 -7.76 -2.26
N ILE A 47 -12.78 -7.79 -2.11
CA ILE A 47 -13.53 -9.05 -1.96
C ILE A 47 -13.81 -9.57 -3.37
N ARG A 48 -13.32 -10.78 -3.69
CA ARG A 48 -13.30 -11.30 -5.06
C ARG A 48 -14.10 -12.59 -5.24
N GLN A 49 -14.72 -12.70 -6.40
CA GLN A 49 -15.23 -13.94 -6.98
C GLN A 49 -14.71 -14.06 -8.42
N GLY A 50 -13.59 -14.77 -8.61
CA GLY A 50 -12.92 -14.87 -9.91
C GLY A 50 -12.32 -13.53 -10.39
N VAL A 51 -12.75 -13.08 -11.57
CA VAL A 51 -12.36 -11.77 -12.15
C VAL A 51 -13.25 -10.62 -11.66
N TYR A 52 -14.23 -10.90 -10.81
CA TYR A 52 -15.17 -9.93 -10.28
C TYR A 52 -14.86 -9.57 -8.82
N CYS A 53 -15.13 -8.33 -8.47
CA CYS A 53 -14.91 -7.70 -7.17
C CYS A 53 -16.22 -7.09 -6.67
N LEU A 54 -16.45 -7.12 -5.35
CA LEU A 54 -17.54 -6.35 -4.74
C LEU A 54 -17.28 -4.85 -4.98
N ASP A 55 -18.28 -4.13 -5.49
CA ASP A 55 -18.20 -2.72 -5.85
C ASP A 55 -19.47 -1.97 -5.38
N THR A 56 -19.32 -0.69 -5.03
CA THR A 56 -20.46 0.17 -4.67
C THR A 56 -21.26 0.62 -5.90
N LEU A 57 -20.77 0.34 -7.11
CA LEU A 57 -21.32 0.77 -8.40
C LEU A 57 -21.48 2.30 -8.50
N GLY A 58 -20.75 3.05 -7.67
CA GLY A 58 -20.86 4.51 -7.58
C GLY A 58 -21.94 5.01 -6.61
N HIS A 59 -22.66 4.13 -5.92
CA HIS A 59 -23.57 4.51 -4.84
C HIS A 59 -22.79 4.96 -3.60
N VAL A 60 -23.33 5.96 -2.90
CA VAL A 60 -22.68 6.60 -1.75
C VAL A 60 -23.44 6.30 -0.44
N LEU A 61 -24.77 6.34 -0.45
CA LEU A 61 -25.63 6.03 0.71
C LEU A 61 -26.85 5.22 0.25
N ASP A 62 -27.26 4.24 1.06
CA ASP A 62 -28.45 3.37 0.88
C ASP A 62 -28.61 2.71 -0.51
N GLY A 63 -27.57 2.72 -1.33
CA GLY A 63 -27.54 2.08 -2.63
C GLY A 63 -27.09 0.64 -2.53
N THR A 64 -27.63 -0.19 -3.41
CA THR A 64 -27.24 -1.60 -3.51
C THR A 64 -25.78 -1.74 -3.94
N VAL A 65 -25.08 -2.71 -3.35
CA VAL A 65 -23.73 -3.13 -3.77
C VAL A 65 -23.85 -4.26 -4.80
N GLY A 66 -22.86 -4.39 -5.68
CA GLY A 66 -22.84 -5.42 -6.72
C GLY A 66 -21.46 -6.00 -6.97
N ILE A 67 -21.36 -6.88 -7.96
CA ILE A 67 -20.09 -7.43 -8.45
C ILE A 67 -19.71 -6.75 -9.78
N TYR A 68 -18.48 -6.26 -9.88
CA TYR A 68 -17.94 -5.62 -11.09
C TYR A 68 -16.53 -6.12 -11.40
N GLN A 69 -16.04 -5.89 -12.62
CA GLN A 69 -14.69 -6.36 -12.99
C GLN A 69 -13.61 -5.71 -12.11
N CYS A 70 -12.72 -6.54 -11.56
CA CYS A 70 -11.65 -6.05 -10.71
C CYS A 70 -10.71 -5.12 -11.48
N HIS A 71 -10.58 -3.88 -11.01
CA HIS A 71 -9.81 -2.80 -11.63
C HIS A 71 -8.51 -2.43 -10.90
N HIS A 72 -8.14 -3.15 -9.82
CA HIS A 72 -6.89 -3.01 -9.04
C HIS A 72 -6.55 -1.61 -8.50
N THR A 73 -7.39 -0.62 -8.76
CA THR A 73 -7.48 0.63 -8.01
C THR A 73 -8.18 0.32 -6.71
N ALA A 74 -7.55 0.61 -5.57
CA ALA A 74 -8.14 0.44 -4.23
C ALA A 74 -9.64 0.77 -4.26
N GLY A 75 -10.46 -0.25 -3.97
CA GLY A 75 -11.88 -0.26 -4.30
C GLY A 75 -12.62 0.96 -3.72
N LYS A 76 -13.63 1.44 -4.45
CA LYS A 76 -14.46 2.59 -4.02
C LYS A 76 -15.13 2.38 -2.65
N ILE A 77 -15.21 1.13 -2.18
CA ILE A 77 -15.65 0.74 -0.83
C ILE A 77 -14.78 1.38 0.27
N LEU A 78 -13.49 1.63 0.00
CA LEU A 78 -12.51 2.03 1.01
C LEU A 78 -12.08 3.49 0.89
N ARG A 79 -12.72 4.28 0.03
CA ARG A 79 -12.49 5.74 -0.05
C ARG A 79 -13.34 6.53 0.94
N ASN A 80 -14.37 5.90 1.54
CA ASN A 80 -15.34 6.55 2.43
C ASN A 80 -15.37 5.95 3.84
N LEU A 81 -14.33 5.21 4.24
CA LEU A 81 -14.08 4.79 5.62
C LEU A 81 -12.80 5.47 6.14
#